data_AF-A0A370E1M3-F1
#
_entry.id   AF-A0A370E1M3-F1
#
_cell.length_a   1.000
_cell.length_b   1.000
_cell.length_c   1.000
_cell.angle_alpha   90.00
_cell.angle_beta   90.00
_cell.angle_gamma   90.00
#
_symmetry.space_group_name_H-M   'P 1'
#
loop_
_entity.id
_entity.type
_entity.pdbx_description
1 polymer ?
#
loop_
_entity_poly.entity_id
_entity_poly.type
_entity_poly.pdbx_seq_one_letter_code
_entity_poly.pdbx_strand_id
1 'polypeptide(L)'
;MFLLRRMDAMLRHFKKPSGEIRLSPSRKAIASLGERAIPAYFDTNSQPRINELWNFDLSRKQRSDRIPGYGMSDYSNHTHDSFYRQSIDDYDFIRIEGHQGRKVKDVQTELETMARRHNLAFKVEAIQLEDADPVFIRPFHFPDIDILFNLQKADIRHTLKQAGRFGTDLQQTVLQDSRVDELEPTTPKALFSAPRQRAGQLQLKVTEAIPFMPKKLVDAEFNKAKVTAFHEKVNICAVQAKAVSTDIKKVARPILPTPAGSLMDGSKFLNLEKLLDLWERRKKKVRKESIFDRFLKHHPGLEHQGGVPRGGTFVLVYDASGSRVLADFCLPYFSYFDPSILEPEEETAPELDLPIFKPPVWWIDKIDMPIFTIQGIQLKDTLNLVDTLITTTKEDLQMDISYQSQIIESQFTGFNVGSGFYAAAQTPDFGSPAVMGKDNFDREQTLVMAEILRAQREKGAIEERMDKGLAVSGDEEKFMDTEQRLAELIVKASQTSRVNDANATPTATDKQFMSSVRDAALDLSGSEARQMVGEEFSTIQQDTGTSEMNTMMKGKLGQISGAF
;
A
#
# COMPACT_ATOMS: atom_id res chain seq x y z
N MET A 1 -23.95 7.47 78.58
CA MET A 1 -25.37 7.63 78.19
C MET A 1 -25.55 8.02 76.72
N PHE A 2 -24.96 9.13 76.23
CA PHE A 2 -25.15 9.59 74.82
C PHE A 2 -24.83 8.52 73.76
N LEU A 3 -23.69 7.84 73.87
CA LEU A 3 -23.27 6.81 72.90
C LEU A 3 -24.23 5.61 72.82
N LEU A 4 -24.75 5.15 73.96
CA LEU A 4 -25.74 4.06 74.02
C LEU A 4 -27.05 4.46 73.35
N ARG A 5 -27.52 5.70 73.58
CA ARG A 5 -28.71 6.24 72.90
C ARG A 5 -28.49 6.44 71.41
N ARG A 6 -27.29 6.88 71.01
CA ARG A 6 -26.91 6.99 69.59
C ARG A 6 -26.93 5.63 68.90
N MET A 7 -26.39 4.59 69.53
CA MET A 7 -26.41 3.23 69.00
C MET A 7 -27.84 2.68 68.86
N ASP A 8 -28.69 2.86 69.88
CA ASP A 8 -30.12 2.48 69.82
C ASP A 8 -30.86 3.21 68.69
N ALA A 9 -30.64 4.52 68.53
CA ALA A 9 -31.21 5.30 67.43
C ALA A 9 -30.74 4.79 66.05
N MET A 10 -29.46 4.47 65.88
CA MET A 10 -28.95 3.89 64.63
C MET A 10 -29.64 2.56 64.28
N LEU A 11 -29.85 1.70 65.27
CA LEU A 11 -30.51 0.41 65.06
C LEU A 11 -31.99 0.56 64.70
N ARG A 12 -32.72 1.45 65.40
CA ARG A 12 -34.16 1.66 65.18
C ARG A 12 -34.48 2.36 63.87
N HIS A 13 -33.58 3.20 63.36
CA HIS A 13 -33.86 4.06 62.22
C HIS A 13 -33.26 3.54 60.92
N PHE A 14 -32.70 2.33 60.87
CA PHE A 14 -32.17 1.77 59.62
C PHE A 14 -33.30 1.50 58.59
N LYS A 15 -33.20 2.13 57.41
CA LYS A 15 -34.14 2.01 56.28
C LYS A 15 -33.37 2.05 54.96
N LYS A 16 -33.66 1.18 54.00
CA LYS A 16 -33.03 1.26 52.66
C LYS A 16 -33.47 2.56 51.95
N PRO A 17 -32.52 3.40 51.48
CA PRO A 17 -32.87 4.63 50.78
C PRO A 17 -33.46 4.34 49.40
N SER A 18 -34.55 5.04 49.07
CA SER A 18 -35.17 5.08 47.74
C SER A 18 -35.66 6.51 47.54
N GLY A 19 -35.19 7.20 46.51
CA GLY A 19 -35.56 8.60 46.29
C GLY A 19 -34.67 9.36 45.31
N GLU A 20 -34.70 10.68 45.43
CA GLU A 20 -33.99 11.64 44.58
C GLU A 20 -32.48 11.64 44.84
N ILE A 21 -31.69 12.07 43.85
CA ILE A 21 -30.25 12.22 44.06
C ILE A 21 -29.98 13.42 44.96
N ARG A 22 -29.20 13.21 46.02
CA ARG A 22 -28.76 14.30 46.89
C ARG A 22 -27.26 14.27 47.09
N LEU A 23 -26.67 15.47 47.04
CA LEU A 23 -25.28 15.73 47.33
C LEU A 23 -25.19 16.33 48.73
N SER A 24 -24.51 15.67 49.66
CA SER A 24 -24.32 16.18 51.03
C SER A 24 -22.82 16.38 51.32
N PRO A 25 -22.38 17.58 51.73
CA PRO A 25 -21.02 17.79 52.20
C PRO A 25 -20.75 16.93 53.44
N SER A 26 -19.60 16.26 53.48
CA SER A 26 -19.23 15.33 54.54
C SER A 26 -17.72 15.31 54.72
N ARG A 27 -17.27 14.58 55.73
CA ARG A 27 -15.85 14.24 55.92
C ARG A 27 -15.54 12.81 55.51
N LYS A 28 -14.29 12.55 55.13
CA LYS A 28 -13.74 11.21 54.88
C LYS A 28 -13.87 10.31 56.11
N ALA A 29 -13.71 8.99 55.90
CA ALA A 29 -13.82 7.98 56.96
C ALA A 29 -12.81 8.14 58.12
N ILE A 30 -11.73 8.90 57.90
CA ILE A 30 -10.73 9.24 58.93
C ILE A 30 -11.33 10.15 60.03
N ALA A 31 -12.32 10.96 59.69
CA ALA A 31 -12.99 11.82 60.66
C ALA A 31 -13.92 11.01 61.57
N SER A 32 -14.13 11.52 62.79
CA SER A 32 -15.06 10.90 63.74
C SER A 32 -16.48 10.85 63.18
N LEU A 33 -17.26 9.84 63.58
CA LEU A 33 -18.59 9.60 63.03
C LEU A 33 -19.55 10.79 63.20
N GLY A 34 -19.40 11.60 64.25
CA GLY A 34 -20.24 12.78 64.48
C GLY A 34 -19.95 13.95 63.53
N GLU A 35 -18.77 13.99 62.92
CA GLU A 35 -18.36 15.05 61.97
C GLU A 35 -18.71 14.72 60.52
N ARG A 36 -19.29 13.53 60.28
CA ARG A 36 -19.70 13.05 58.96
C ARG A 36 -21.16 13.36 58.70
N ALA A 37 -21.56 13.47 57.44
CA ALA A 37 -22.97 13.64 57.09
C ALA A 37 -23.80 12.43 57.51
N ILE A 38 -25.08 12.66 57.84
CA ILE A 38 -26.03 11.59 58.18
C ILE A 38 -26.40 10.83 56.88
N PRO A 39 -26.08 9.52 56.78
CA PRO A 39 -26.37 8.73 55.58
C PRO A 39 -27.87 8.56 55.30
N ALA A 40 -28.19 8.33 54.03
CA ALA A 40 -29.57 8.13 53.56
C ALA A 40 -30.30 6.93 54.16
N TYR A 41 -29.57 5.95 54.72
CA TYR A 41 -30.18 4.77 55.30
C TYR A 41 -30.72 4.95 56.71
N PHE A 42 -30.75 6.17 57.25
CA PHE A 42 -31.40 6.46 58.52
C PHE A 42 -32.71 7.23 58.30
N ASP A 43 -33.77 6.80 58.98
CA ASP A 43 -35.03 7.53 59.06
C ASP A 43 -34.89 8.76 59.96
N THR A 44 -35.06 9.92 59.35
CA THR A 44 -34.92 11.24 59.96
C THR A 44 -36.19 11.75 60.63
N ASN A 45 -37.34 11.12 60.37
CA ASN A 45 -38.63 11.54 60.91
C ASN A 45 -38.97 10.88 62.25
N SER A 46 -38.39 9.71 62.52
CA SER A 46 -38.65 8.94 63.74
C SER A 46 -38.04 9.58 64.99
N GLN A 47 -38.70 9.41 66.13
CA GLN A 47 -38.26 9.92 67.43
C GLN A 47 -37.57 8.81 68.27
N PRO A 48 -36.49 9.10 69.01
CA PRO A 48 -35.76 10.38 69.05
C PRO A 48 -35.00 10.62 67.74
N ARG A 49 -35.02 11.87 67.25
CA ARG A 49 -34.43 12.18 65.94
C ARG A 49 -32.94 11.89 65.92
N ILE A 50 -32.49 11.21 64.88
CA ILE A 50 -31.09 10.77 64.78
C ILE A 50 -30.10 11.95 64.75
N ASN A 51 -30.48 13.10 64.19
CA ASN A 51 -29.62 14.28 64.15
C ASN A 51 -29.32 14.85 65.55
N GLU A 52 -30.25 14.72 66.50
CA GLU A 52 -30.04 15.13 67.90
C GLU A 52 -29.05 14.23 68.65
N LEU A 53 -28.77 13.04 68.12
CA LEU A 53 -27.85 12.07 68.72
C LEU A 53 -26.61 11.81 67.85
N TRP A 54 -26.41 12.59 66.79
CA TRP A 54 -25.34 12.36 65.82
C TRP A 54 -24.00 13.00 66.23
N ASN A 55 -24.02 14.29 66.57
CA ASN A 55 -22.83 15.03 66.97
C ASN A 55 -23.03 15.62 68.37
N PHE A 56 -22.22 15.17 69.33
CA PHE A 56 -22.37 15.57 70.72
C PHE A 56 -22.27 17.09 70.93
N ASP A 57 -21.32 17.75 70.26
CA ASP A 57 -21.09 19.17 70.42
C ASP A 57 -22.19 20.01 69.79
N LEU A 58 -22.67 19.64 68.59
CA LEU A 58 -23.78 20.33 67.95
C LEU A 58 -25.09 20.11 68.70
N SER A 59 -25.35 18.90 69.19
CA SER A 59 -26.53 18.60 70.01
C SER A 59 -26.54 19.39 71.31
N ARG A 60 -25.40 19.45 72.02
CA ARG A 60 -25.26 20.26 73.23
C ARG A 60 -25.50 21.75 72.96
N LYS A 61 -25.09 22.24 71.79
CA LYS A 61 -25.27 23.64 71.37
C LYS A 61 -26.64 23.93 70.73
N GLN A 62 -27.55 22.95 70.68
CA GLN A 62 -28.84 23.05 69.98
C GLN A 62 -28.69 23.47 68.50
N ARG A 63 -27.67 22.92 67.82
CA ARG A 63 -27.35 23.15 66.41
C ARG A 63 -27.34 21.85 65.60
N SER A 64 -28.10 20.85 66.04
CA SER A 64 -28.25 19.56 65.35
C SER A 64 -29.03 19.67 64.02
N ASP A 65 -29.69 20.80 63.78
CA ASP A 65 -30.33 21.18 62.52
C ASP A 65 -29.33 21.57 61.41
N ARG A 66 -28.07 21.81 61.77
CA ARG A 66 -26.97 22.15 60.84
C ARG A 66 -26.14 20.95 60.41
N ILE A 67 -26.55 19.73 60.78
CA ILE A 67 -25.82 18.54 60.35
C ILE A 67 -26.22 18.23 58.91
N PRO A 68 -25.27 18.15 57.96
CA PRO A 68 -25.59 17.77 56.59
C PRO A 68 -26.00 16.29 56.52
N GLY A 69 -26.87 15.95 55.57
CA GLY A 69 -27.32 14.57 55.35
C GLY A 69 -28.39 14.47 54.29
N TYR A 70 -28.72 13.25 53.88
CA TYR A 70 -29.70 13.01 52.82
C TYR A 70 -31.12 13.49 53.21
N GLY A 71 -31.60 13.08 54.37
CA GLY A 71 -32.92 13.45 54.94
C GLY A 71 -32.94 14.79 55.67
N MET A 72 -31.98 15.68 55.39
CA MET A 72 -31.83 16.95 56.12
C MET A 72 -33.07 17.85 56.07
N SER A 73 -33.83 17.79 54.98
CA SER A 73 -35.11 18.50 54.82
C SER A 73 -36.12 18.24 55.94
N ASP A 74 -35.95 17.15 56.68
CA ASP A 74 -36.92 16.69 57.67
C ASP A 74 -36.70 17.32 59.06
N TYR A 75 -35.47 17.75 59.34
CA TYR A 75 -35.08 18.29 60.65
C TYR A 75 -34.41 19.67 60.58
N SER A 76 -34.23 20.23 59.38
CA SER A 76 -33.62 21.53 59.16
C SER A 76 -34.49 22.42 58.29
N ASN A 77 -34.48 23.73 58.56
CA ASN A 77 -35.06 24.74 57.68
C ASN A 77 -34.15 25.07 56.47
N HIS A 78 -32.92 24.53 56.46
CA HIS A 78 -31.97 24.68 55.38
C HIS A 78 -32.18 23.58 54.32
N THR A 79 -32.11 23.96 53.04
CA THR A 79 -32.14 23.01 51.91
C THR A 79 -30.72 22.56 51.55
N HIS A 80 -30.58 21.45 50.82
CA HIS A 80 -29.30 21.03 50.25
C HIS A 80 -28.62 22.14 49.42
N ASP A 81 -29.41 22.91 48.66
CA ASP A 81 -28.91 24.06 47.88
C ASP A 81 -28.37 25.18 48.79
N SER A 82 -29.02 25.42 49.94
CA SER A 82 -28.58 26.47 50.87
C SER A 82 -27.22 26.18 51.53
N PHE A 83 -26.84 24.90 51.65
CA PHE A 83 -25.53 24.52 52.18
C PHE A 83 -24.39 24.87 51.22
N TYR A 84 -24.60 24.69 49.92
CA TYR A 84 -23.61 25.03 48.90
C TYR A 84 -23.47 26.54 48.67
N ARG A 85 -24.33 27.37 49.27
CA ARG A 85 -24.15 28.83 49.31
C ARG A 85 -23.19 29.28 50.41
N GLN A 86 -22.82 28.39 51.33
CA GLN A 86 -21.85 28.66 52.42
C GLN A 86 -20.48 28.09 52.05
N SER A 87 -19.41 28.45 52.79
CA SER A 87 -18.11 27.79 52.59
C SER A 87 -18.23 26.31 52.96
N ILE A 88 -17.83 25.47 52.03
CA ILE A 88 -17.77 24.01 52.18
C ILE A 88 -16.33 23.52 52.37
N ASP A 89 -15.40 24.41 52.73
CA ASP A 89 -13.97 24.09 52.78
C ASP A 89 -13.59 23.14 53.91
N ASP A 90 -14.40 23.11 54.97
CA ASP A 90 -14.29 22.16 56.08
C ASP A 90 -14.69 20.71 55.72
N TYR A 91 -15.22 20.50 54.51
CA TYR A 91 -15.68 19.20 54.01
C TYR A 91 -14.79 18.71 52.88
N ASP A 92 -14.07 17.61 53.11
CA ASP A 92 -13.16 16.99 52.14
C ASP A 92 -13.80 15.87 51.31
N PHE A 93 -15.09 15.58 51.55
CA PHE A 93 -15.85 14.53 50.91
C PHE A 93 -17.27 14.99 50.54
N ILE A 94 -17.77 14.55 49.39
CA ILE A 94 -19.13 14.79 48.93
C ILE A 94 -19.84 13.45 48.91
N ARG A 95 -20.82 13.27 49.81
CA ARG A 95 -21.67 12.07 49.86
C ARG A 95 -22.73 12.17 48.76
N ILE A 96 -22.84 11.13 47.94
CA ILE A 96 -23.74 11.09 46.78
C ILE A 96 -24.68 9.90 46.96
N GLU A 97 -25.95 10.18 47.22
CA GLU A 97 -26.94 9.14 47.58
C GLU A 97 -28.22 9.30 46.75
N GLY A 98 -29.02 8.23 46.60
CA GLY A 98 -30.27 8.25 45.83
C GLY A 98 -30.13 7.96 44.32
N HIS A 99 -28.94 7.56 43.85
CA HIS A 99 -28.69 7.27 42.43
C HIS A 99 -28.92 5.78 42.05
N GLN A 100 -28.86 4.86 43.01
CA GLN A 100 -28.96 3.41 42.77
C GLN A 100 -30.33 3.03 42.19
N GLY A 101 -30.35 2.15 41.19
CA GLY A 101 -31.56 1.67 40.51
C GLY A 101 -32.15 2.64 39.47
N ARG A 102 -31.65 3.88 39.37
CA ARG A 102 -32.05 4.86 38.34
C ARG A 102 -31.27 4.64 37.04
N LYS A 103 -31.76 5.20 35.93
CA LYS A 103 -31.08 5.11 34.63
C LYS A 103 -29.77 5.89 34.64
N VAL A 104 -28.67 5.25 34.22
CA VAL A 104 -27.32 5.81 34.30
C VAL A 104 -27.18 7.14 33.56
N LYS A 105 -27.80 7.28 32.38
CA LYS A 105 -27.79 8.52 31.60
C LYS A 105 -28.43 9.70 32.33
N ASP A 106 -29.58 9.46 32.97
CA ASP A 106 -30.32 10.48 33.71
C ASP A 106 -29.53 10.88 34.96
N VAL A 107 -29.01 9.87 35.69
CA VAL A 107 -28.16 10.07 36.88
C VAL A 107 -26.91 10.87 36.55
N GLN A 108 -26.19 10.51 35.50
CA GLN A 108 -24.96 11.19 35.09
C GLN A 108 -25.25 12.65 34.72
N THR A 109 -26.31 12.90 33.94
CA THR A 109 -26.70 14.26 33.54
C THR A 109 -27.10 15.10 34.75
N GLU A 110 -27.87 14.53 35.69
CA GLU A 110 -28.30 15.19 36.92
C GLU A 110 -27.11 15.54 37.82
N LEU A 111 -26.20 14.59 38.06
CA LEU A 111 -24.98 14.80 38.85
C LEU A 111 -24.06 15.85 38.24
N GLU A 112 -23.83 15.80 36.92
CA GLU A 112 -23.01 16.81 36.22
C GLU A 112 -23.66 18.21 36.28
N THR A 113 -24.99 18.26 36.19
CA THR A 113 -25.74 19.53 36.33
C THR A 113 -25.63 20.09 37.74
N MET A 114 -25.80 19.24 38.77
CA MET A 114 -25.64 19.64 40.16
C MET A 114 -24.20 20.06 40.47
N ALA A 115 -23.20 19.33 39.97
CA ALA A 115 -21.78 19.66 40.15
C ALA A 115 -21.46 21.04 39.55
N ARG A 116 -21.95 21.33 38.34
CA ARG A 116 -21.78 22.66 37.71
C ARG A 116 -22.53 23.76 38.46
N ARG A 117 -23.79 23.52 38.85
CA ARG A 117 -24.62 24.49 39.56
C ARG A 117 -24.00 24.91 40.90
N HIS A 118 -23.39 23.97 41.61
CA HIS A 118 -22.79 24.20 42.93
C HIS A 118 -21.27 24.39 42.88
N ASN A 119 -20.66 24.48 41.70
CA ASN A 119 -19.21 24.59 41.49
C ASN A 119 -18.40 23.52 42.27
N LEU A 120 -18.86 22.27 42.22
CA LEU A 120 -18.23 21.14 42.90
C LEU A 120 -17.18 20.49 41.99
N ALA A 121 -15.97 20.34 42.51
CA ALA A 121 -14.86 19.75 41.79
C ALA A 121 -14.88 18.22 41.92
N PHE A 122 -15.68 17.53 41.11
CA PHE A 122 -15.55 16.09 40.91
C PHE A 122 -16.00 15.70 39.49
N LYS A 123 -15.47 14.59 38.98
CA LYS A 123 -15.88 14.02 37.70
C LYS A 123 -16.88 12.89 37.91
N VAL A 124 -17.81 12.70 36.97
CA VAL A 124 -18.67 11.52 36.92
C VAL A 124 -18.24 10.67 35.73
N GLU A 125 -18.03 9.38 35.97
CA GLU A 125 -17.78 8.37 34.95
C GLU A 125 -18.80 7.25 35.06
N ALA A 126 -19.23 6.73 33.91
CA ALA A 126 -20.16 5.61 33.82
C ALA A 126 -19.43 4.41 33.22
N ILE A 127 -19.37 3.31 33.98
CA ILE A 127 -18.64 2.10 33.65
C ILE A 127 -19.61 0.92 33.60
N GLN A 128 -19.54 0.12 32.55
CA GLN A 128 -20.40 -1.03 32.38
C GLN A 128 -19.81 -2.26 33.06
N LEU A 129 -20.64 -3.07 33.70
CA LEU A 129 -20.20 -4.29 34.35
C LEU A 129 -19.91 -5.42 33.34
N GLU A 130 -20.78 -5.60 32.35
CA GLU A 130 -20.70 -6.69 31.36
C GLU A 130 -19.76 -6.37 30.20
N ASP A 131 -19.14 -7.41 29.64
CA ASP A 131 -18.37 -7.37 28.38
C ASP A 131 -19.33 -7.39 27.17
N ALA A 132 -20.20 -6.38 27.09
CA ALA A 132 -21.09 -6.11 25.97
C ALA A 132 -20.77 -4.72 25.39
N ASP A 133 -21.21 -4.42 24.17
CA ASP A 133 -20.98 -3.12 23.54
C ASP A 133 -21.52 -2.00 24.44
N PRO A 134 -20.65 -1.17 25.04
CA PRO A 134 -21.11 -0.28 26.09
C PRO A 134 -21.93 0.86 25.51
N VAL A 135 -23.04 1.16 26.18
CA VAL A 135 -23.86 2.33 25.88
C VAL A 135 -23.07 3.58 26.26
N PHE A 136 -22.24 4.06 25.34
CA PHE A 136 -21.42 5.24 25.58
C PHE A 136 -22.30 6.50 25.59
N ILE A 137 -22.28 7.21 26.71
CA ILE A 137 -23.23 8.30 27.01
C ILE A 137 -22.75 9.65 26.45
N ARG A 138 -21.43 9.79 26.18
CA ARG A 138 -20.81 11.04 25.71
C ARG A 138 -20.51 11.00 24.21
N PRO A 139 -20.37 12.13 23.52
CA PRO A 139 -19.75 12.14 22.20
C PRO A 139 -18.26 11.84 22.31
N PHE A 140 -17.72 11.01 21.42
CA PHE A 140 -16.27 10.81 21.31
C PHE A 140 -15.64 12.10 20.76
N HIS A 141 -14.63 12.62 21.44
CA HIS A 141 -13.86 13.78 21.00
C HIS A 141 -12.38 13.46 21.08
N PHE A 142 -11.71 13.50 19.94
CA PHE A 142 -10.27 13.24 19.82
C PHE A 142 -9.63 14.49 19.20
N PRO A 143 -9.06 15.39 20.02
CA PRO A 143 -8.62 16.71 19.56
C PRO A 143 -7.65 16.66 18.38
N ASP A 144 -6.76 15.67 18.37
CA ASP A 144 -5.78 15.45 17.31
C ASP A 144 -6.43 15.00 15.99
N ILE A 145 -7.37 14.04 16.04
CA ILE A 145 -8.13 13.61 14.85
C ILE A 145 -9.01 14.76 14.35
N ASP A 146 -9.62 15.53 15.25
CA ASP A 146 -10.43 16.70 14.91
C ASP A 146 -9.60 17.74 14.13
N ILE A 147 -8.35 17.98 14.54
CA ILE A 147 -7.44 18.89 13.82
C ILE A 147 -7.11 18.34 12.43
N LEU A 148 -6.70 17.07 12.33
CA LEU A 148 -6.37 16.43 11.06
C LEU A 148 -7.55 16.38 10.10
N PHE A 149 -8.74 16.07 10.60
CA PHE A 149 -9.97 16.09 9.83
C PHE A 149 -10.31 17.49 9.33
N ASN A 150 -10.20 18.52 10.17
CA ASN A 150 -10.47 19.89 9.75
C ASN A 150 -9.48 20.36 8.68
N LEU A 151 -8.20 19.97 8.79
CA LEU A 151 -7.18 20.24 7.78
C LEU A 151 -7.50 19.54 6.45
N GLN A 152 -7.78 18.23 6.49
CA GLN A 152 -8.08 17.44 5.30
C GLN A 152 -9.35 17.93 4.59
N LYS A 153 -10.36 18.27 5.39
CA LYS A 153 -11.62 18.87 4.92
C LYS A 153 -11.40 20.22 4.26
N ALA A 154 -10.55 21.07 4.83
CA ALA A 154 -10.21 22.36 4.24
C ALA A 154 -9.48 22.20 2.90
N ASP A 155 -8.53 21.27 2.81
CA ASP A 155 -7.78 20.96 1.60
C ASP A 155 -8.68 20.41 0.47
N ILE A 156 -9.52 19.41 0.78
CA ILE A 156 -10.49 18.87 -0.19
C ILE A 156 -11.44 19.98 -0.67
N ARG A 157 -11.95 20.80 0.25
CA ARG A 157 -12.85 21.91 -0.09
C ARG A 157 -12.17 22.93 -0.99
N HIS A 158 -10.92 23.26 -0.69
CA HIS A 158 -10.13 24.20 -1.48
C HIS A 158 -9.91 23.65 -2.89
N THR A 159 -9.51 22.38 -3.00
CA THR A 159 -9.30 21.70 -4.28
C THR A 159 -10.58 21.66 -5.13
N LEU A 160 -11.72 21.31 -4.54
CA LEU A 160 -13.02 21.34 -5.20
C LEU A 160 -13.37 22.74 -5.71
N LYS A 161 -13.21 23.77 -4.87
CA LYS A 161 -13.48 25.16 -5.27
C LYS A 161 -12.54 25.64 -6.38
N GLN A 162 -11.26 25.29 -6.33
CA GLN A 162 -10.30 25.64 -7.38
C GLN A 162 -10.65 24.96 -8.71
N ALA A 163 -11.04 23.69 -8.69
CA ALA A 163 -11.48 22.98 -9.88
C ALA A 163 -12.79 23.56 -10.46
N GLY A 164 -13.71 23.96 -9.59
CA GLY A 164 -14.92 24.68 -10.01
C GLY A 164 -14.60 26.01 -10.68
N ARG A 165 -13.80 26.86 -10.02
CA ARG A 165 -13.33 28.14 -10.58
C ARG A 165 -12.60 27.94 -11.91
N PHE A 166 -11.73 26.95 -12.00
CA PHE A 166 -11.08 26.59 -13.25
C PHE A 166 -12.08 26.29 -14.36
N GLY A 167 -13.18 25.58 -14.05
CA GLY A 167 -14.28 25.35 -14.98
C GLY A 167 -14.94 26.65 -15.45
N THR A 168 -15.22 27.59 -14.55
CA THR A 168 -15.82 28.89 -14.90
C THR A 168 -14.88 29.76 -15.72
N ASP A 169 -13.61 29.81 -15.34
CA ASP A 169 -12.58 30.61 -16.01
C ASP A 169 -12.31 30.07 -17.41
N LEU A 170 -12.28 28.74 -17.58
CA LEU A 170 -12.20 28.11 -18.90
C LEU A 170 -13.41 28.44 -19.75
N GLN A 171 -14.61 28.37 -19.17
CA GLN A 171 -15.84 28.71 -19.89
C GLN A 171 -15.82 30.17 -20.37
N GLN A 172 -15.41 31.11 -19.52
CA GLN A 172 -15.34 32.54 -19.85
C GLN A 172 -14.21 32.88 -20.84
N THR A 173 -13.00 32.33 -20.64
CA THR A 173 -11.84 32.61 -21.50
C THR A 173 -12.10 32.11 -22.92
N VAL A 174 -12.67 30.91 -23.07
CA VAL A 174 -13.01 30.39 -24.39
C VAL A 174 -14.14 31.20 -25.01
N LEU A 175 -15.05 31.82 -24.24
CA LEU A 175 -16.13 32.70 -24.76
C LEU A 175 -15.63 34.07 -25.27
N GLN A 176 -14.50 34.56 -24.78
CA GLN A 176 -13.99 35.91 -25.10
C GLN A 176 -12.83 35.92 -26.10
N ASP A 177 -12.31 34.76 -26.49
CA ASP A 177 -11.18 34.70 -27.42
C ASP A 177 -11.63 34.85 -28.88
N SER A 178 -11.47 36.05 -29.43
CA SER A 178 -11.76 36.39 -30.82
C SER A 178 -10.98 35.56 -31.84
N ARG A 179 -9.86 34.93 -31.44
CA ARG A 179 -9.07 34.03 -32.31
C ARG A 179 -9.80 32.72 -32.63
N VAL A 180 -10.84 32.35 -31.86
CA VAL A 180 -11.68 31.19 -32.15
C VAL A 180 -12.59 31.44 -33.36
N ASP A 181 -12.88 32.71 -33.67
CA ASP A 181 -13.64 33.11 -34.85
C ASP A 181 -12.75 33.36 -36.09
N GLU A 182 -11.44 33.56 -35.92
CA GLU A 182 -10.45 33.77 -37.00
C GLU A 182 -9.76 32.49 -37.50
N LEU A 183 -10.00 31.32 -36.88
CA LEU A 183 -9.49 30.05 -37.38
C LEU A 183 -10.19 29.67 -38.70
N GLU A 184 -9.41 29.44 -39.76
CA GLU A 184 -9.86 28.90 -41.05
C GLU A 184 -10.87 27.73 -40.87
N PRO A 185 -11.87 27.58 -41.78
CA PRO A 185 -13.03 26.70 -41.61
C PRO A 185 -12.70 25.20 -41.44
N THR A 186 -11.42 24.82 -41.54
CA THR A 186 -10.92 23.46 -41.35
C THR A 186 -10.62 23.11 -39.89
N THR A 187 -10.60 24.07 -38.95
CA THR A 187 -10.53 23.76 -37.51
C THR A 187 -11.91 23.90 -36.89
N PRO A 188 -12.65 22.80 -36.64
CA PRO A 188 -14.06 22.90 -36.29
C PRO A 188 -14.26 23.70 -35.01
N LYS A 189 -15.11 24.73 -35.04
CA LYS A 189 -15.71 25.38 -33.84
C LYS A 189 -16.26 24.36 -32.82
N ALA A 190 -16.55 23.14 -33.27
CA ALA A 190 -16.91 21.99 -32.45
C ALA A 190 -15.81 21.51 -31.47
N LEU A 191 -14.52 21.79 -31.73
CA LEU A 191 -13.42 21.45 -30.82
C LEU A 191 -13.49 22.20 -29.49
N PHE A 192 -14.04 23.42 -29.48
CA PHE A 192 -14.16 24.26 -28.29
C PHE A 192 -15.52 24.13 -27.58
N SER A 193 -16.57 23.65 -28.26
CA SER A 193 -17.90 23.50 -27.66
C SER A 193 -17.98 22.38 -26.62
N ALA A 194 -17.29 21.25 -26.86
CA ALA A 194 -17.20 20.13 -25.94
C ALA A 194 -16.50 20.47 -24.61
N PRO A 195 -15.29 21.07 -24.60
CA PRO A 195 -14.64 21.51 -23.36
C PRO A 195 -15.48 22.55 -22.60
N ARG A 196 -16.16 23.47 -23.29
CA ARG A 196 -17.07 24.45 -22.66
C ARG A 196 -18.22 23.79 -21.92
N GLN A 197 -18.92 22.84 -22.55
CA GLN A 197 -20.04 22.13 -21.92
C GLN A 197 -19.59 21.32 -20.71
N ARG A 198 -18.48 20.58 -20.82
CA ARG A 198 -17.95 19.78 -19.70
C ARG A 198 -17.41 20.64 -18.56
N ALA A 199 -16.85 21.81 -18.84
CA ALA A 199 -16.40 22.75 -17.81
C ALA A 199 -17.58 23.33 -17.00
N GLY A 200 -18.70 23.65 -17.65
CA GLY A 200 -19.94 24.04 -16.96
C GLY A 200 -20.53 22.90 -16.11
N GLN A 201 -20.49 21.67 -16.62
CA GLN A 201 -20.91 20.48 -15.86
C GLN A 201 -20.02 20.22 -14.64
N LEU A 202 -18.70 20.42 -14.75
CA LEU A 202 -17.78 20.31 -13.61
C LEU A 202 -18.15 21.28 -12.49
N GLN A 203 -18.43 22.54 -12.81
CA GLN A 203 -18.84 23.55 -11.80
C GLN A 203 -20.16 23.16 -11.11
N LEU A 204 -21.13 22.66 -11.86
CA LEU A 204 -22.40 22.18 -11.28
C LEU A 204 -22.17 21.02 -10.32
N LYS A 205 -21.35 20.03 -10.72
CA LYS A 205 -21.04 18.86 -9.87
C LYS A 205 -20.23 19.22 -8.64
N VAL A 206 -19.30 20.17 -8.73
CA VAL A 206 -18.58 20.71 -7.57
C VAL A 206 -19.55 21.38 -6.59
N THR A 207 -20.51 22.15 -7.09
CA THR A 207 -21.51 22.84 -6.27
C THR A 207 -22.44 21.83 -5.58
N GLU A 208 -22.80 20.74 -6.27
CA GLU A 208 -23.56 19.62 -5.70
C GLU A 208 -22.78 18.85 -4.63
N ALA A 209 -21.45 18.73 -4.74
CA ALA A 209 -20.63 17.91 -3.83
C ALA A 209 -20.33 18.59 -2.48
N ILE A 210 -20.13 19.92 -2.46
CA ILE A 210 -19.74 20.65 -1.23
C ILE A 210 -20.70 20.45 -0.05
N PRO A 211 -22.05 20.45 -0.21
CA PRO A 211 -22.99 20.23 0.89
C PRO A 211 -22.90 18.85 1.54
N PHE A 212 -22.41 17.83 0.83
CA PHE A 212 -22.26 16.47 1.35
C PHE A 212 -21.01 16.29 2.23
N MET A 213 -20.12 17.28 2.25
CA MET A 213 -18.91 17.25 3.07
C MET A 213 -19.27 17.20 4.57
N PRO A 214 -18.77 16.21 5.33
CA PRO A 214 -19.07 16.10 6.76
C PRO A 214 -18.67 17.37 7.52
N LYS A 215 -19.55 17.84 8.42
CA LYS A 215 -19.34 19.10 9.15
C LYS A 215 -18.47 18.90 10.39
N LYS A 216 -18.74 17.88 11.20
CA LYS A 216 -17.98 17.56 12.42
C LYS A 216 -17.71 16.06 12.54
N LEU A 217 -16.70 15.69 13.34
CA LEU A 217 -16.42 14.32 13.79
C LEU A 217 -17.37 13.89 14.92
N VAL A 218 -18.67 13.89 14.63
CA VAL A 218 -19.69 13.37 15.56
C VAL A 218 -20.27 12.10 14.96
N ASP A 219 -20.52 11.08 15.77
CA ASP A 219 -21.10 9.77 15.36
C ASP A 219 -22.19 9.85 14.27
N ALA A 220 -23.10 10.83 14.37
CA ALA A 220 -24.19 11.02 13.42
C ALA A 220 -23.77 11.72 12.11
N GLU A 221 -22.74 12.56 12.13
CA GLU A 221 -22.26 13.34 10.99
C GLU A 221 -21.07 12.70 10.26
N PHE A 222 -20.23 11.95 10.96
CA PHE A 222 -19.03 11.30 10.44
C PHE A 222 -19.16 9.78 10.57
N ASN A 223 -19.88 9.21 9.61
CA ASN A 223 -20.06 7.76 9.50
C ASN A 223 -19.65 7.27 8.12
N LYS A 224 -19.40 5.96 8.01
CA LYS A 224 -18.98 5.32 6.76
C LYS A 224 -19.92 5.66 5.59
N ALA A 225 -21.23 5.59 5.78
CA ALA A 225 -22.20 5.88 4.72
C ALA A 225 -22.10 7.31 4.16
N LYS A 226 -21.95 8.32 5.03
CA LYS A 226 -21.81 9.74 4.61
C LYS A 226 -20.46 10.00 3.96
N VAL A 227 -19.38 9.41 4.48
CA VAL A 227 -18.05 9.52 3.88
C VAL A 227 -18.04 8.85 2.50
N THR A 228 -18.64 7.67 2.35
CA THR A 228 -18.78 6.99 1.05
C THR A 228 -19.66 7.80 0.08
N ALA A 229 -20.79 8.34 0.53
CA ALA A 229 -21.63 9.20 -0.30
C ALA A 229 -20.90 10.46 -0.76
N PHE A 230 -20.11 11.09 0.13
CA PHE A 230 -19.26 12.22 -0.24
C PHE A 230 -18.18 11.82 -1.23
N HIS A 231 -17.49 10.70 -0.99
CA HIS A 231 -16.46 10.15 -1.89
C HIS A 231 -17.04 9.88 -3.30
N GLU A 232 -18.25 9.32 -3.39
CA GLU A 232 -18.94 9.11 -4.68
C GLU A 232 -19.18 10.44 -5.41
N LYS A 233 -19.68 11.47 -4.73
CA LYS A 233 -19.88 12.81 -5.33
C LYS A 233 -18.59 13.43 -5.82
N VAL A 234 -17.49 13.24 -5.09
CA VAL A 234 -16.19 13.74 -5.53
C VAL A 234 -15.60 12.91 -6.67
N ASN A 235 -15.79 11.60 -6.68
CA ASN A 235 -15.39 10.76 -7.83
C ASN A 235 -16.10 11.18 -9.11
N ILE A 236 -17.38 11.55 -9.04
CA ILE A 236 -18.09 12.15 -10.17
C ILE A 236 -17.40 13.44 -10.61
N CYS A 237 -16.99 14.31 -9.69
CA CYS A 237 -16.24 15.54 -10.01
C CYS A 237 -14.89 15.22 -10.64
N ALA A 238 -14.16 14.22 -10.15
CA ALA A 238 -12.87 13.80 -10.69
C ALA A 238 -13.01 13.25 -12.12
N VAL A 239 -14.02 12.40 -12.40
CA VAL A 239 -14.31 11.91 -13.76
C VAL A 239 -14.59 13.06 -14.72
N GLN A 240 -15.36 14.07 -14.28
CA GLN A 240 -15.59 15.27 -15.09
C GLN A 240 -14.32 16.10 -15.27
N ALA A 241 -13.52 16.27 -14.22
CA ALA A 241 -12.24 16.96 -14.27
C ALA A 241 -11.26 16.29 -15.24
N LYS A 242 -11.22 14.95 -15.29
CA LYS A 242 -10.47 14.16 -16.27
C LYS A 242 -10.96 14.42 -17.70
N ALA A 243 -12.28 14.42 -17.91
CA ALA A 243 -12.87 14.67 -19.22
C ALA A 243 -12.54 16.08 -19.72
N VAL A 244 -12.63 17.08 -18.84
CA VAL A 244 -12.24 18.47 -19.13
C VAL A 244 -10.75 18.56 -19.44
N SER A 245 -9.89 17.97 -18.61
CA SER A 245 -8.44 17.96 -18.86
C SER A 245 -8.07 17.27 -20.17
N THR A 246 -8.77 16.20 -20.56
CA THR A 246 -8.53 15.47 -21.80
C THR A 246 -8.92 16.31 -23.02
N ASP A 247 -10.04 17.01 -22.97
CA ASP A 247 -10.43 17.92 -24.04
C ASP A 247 -9.50 19.12 -24.15
N ILE A 248 -9.08 19.69 -23.02
CA ILE A 248 -8.12 20.80 -23.02
C ILE A 248 -6.79 20.36 -23.65
N LYS A 249 -6.30 19.15 -23.37
CA LYS A 249 -5.08 18.63 -24.01
C LYS A 249 -5.13 18.57 -25.53
N LYS A 250 -6.33 18.47 -26.13
CA LYS A 250 -6.52 18.50 -27.60
C LYS A 250 -6.33 19.92 -28.16
N VAL A 251 -6.53 20.92 -27.33
CA VAL A 251 -6.61 22.34 -27.72
C VAL A 251 -5.39 23.13 -27.24
N ALA A 252 -4.85 22.78 -26.08
CA ALA A 252 -3.75 23.45 -25.41
C ALA A 252 -2.87 22.44 -24.67
N ARG A 253 -1.55 22.64 -24.71
CA ARG A 253 -0.60 21.86 -23.90
C ARG A 253 -0.39 22.59 -22.57
N PRO A 254 -0.89 22.07 -21.43
CA PRO A 254 -0.70 22.73 -20.14
C PRO A 254 0.77 22.58 -19.70
N ILE A 255 1.41 23.71 -19.37
CA ILE A 255 2.78 23.76 -18.83
C ILE A 255 2.80 23.37 -17.34
N LEU A 256 1.67 23.55 -16.63
CA LEU A 256 1.50 23.25 -15.21
C LEU A 256 0.33 22.28 -14.97
N PRO A 257 0.35 21.47 -13.90
CA PRO A 257 -0.79 20.64 -13.53
C PRO A 257 -2.02 21.52 -13.29
N THR A 258 -3.12 21.16 -13.93
CA THR A 258 -4.36 21.92 -13.82
C THR A 258 -5.02 21.67 -12.46
N PRO A 259 -5.78 22.63 -11.91
CA PRO A 259 -6.58 22.41 -10.69
C PRO A 259 -7.55 21.22 -10.82
N ALA A 260 -8.04 20.97 -12.03
CA ALA A 260 -8.82 19.77 -12.37
C ALA A 260 -7.99 18.47 -12.21
N GLY A 261 -6.70 18.48 -12.53
CA GLY A 261 -5.78 17.37 -12.29
C GLY A 261 -5.54 17.08 -10.81
N SER A 262 -5.58 18.10 -9.94
CA SER A 262 -5.44 17.91 -8.47
C SER A 262 -6.61 17.12 -7.86
N LEU A 263 -7.81 17.19 -8.45
CA LEU A 263 -8.94 16.33 -8.04
C LEU A 263 -8.75 14.86 -8.41
N MET A 264 -7.84 14.56 -9.34
CA MET A 264 -7.52 13.19 -9.73
C MET A 264 -6.59 12.52 -8.72
N ASP A 265 -5.96 13.30 -7.83
CA ASP A 265 -5.14 12.77 -6.75
C ASP A 265 -6.03 12.20 -5.65
N GLY A 266 -6.19 10.88 -5.67
CA GLY A 266 -6.96 10.12 -4.69
C GLY A 266 -6.37 10.14 -3.28
N SER A 267 -5.11 10.59 -3.10
CA SER A 267 -4.43 10.61 -1.81
C SER A 267 -5.21 11.40 -0.76
N LYS A 268 -5.82 12.52 -1.16
CA LYS A 268 -6.61 13.39 -0.29
C LYS A 268 -7.88 12.69 0.23
N PHE A 269 -8.49 11.81 -0.55
CA PHE A 269 -9.68 11.07 -0.12
C PHE A 269 -9.31 9.82 0.69
N LEU A 270 -8.24 9.15 0.28
CA LEU A 270 -7.67 8.05 1.06
C LEU A 270 -7.32 8.48 2.48
N ASN A 271 -6.78 9.69 2.65
CA ASN A 271 -6.49 10.25 3.98
C ASN A 271 -7.76 10.47 4.81
N LEU A 272 -8.87 10.88 4.19
CA LEU A 272 -10.16 11.03 4.89
C LEU A 272 -10.73 9.67 5.33
N GLU A 273 -10.62 8.63 4.49
CA GLU A 273 -11.02 7.27 4.84
C GLU A 273 -10.13 6.69 5.94
N LYS A 274 -8.81 6.93 5.88
CA LYS A 274 -7.86 6.56 6.95
C LYS A 274 -8.19 7.25 8.28
N LEU A 275 -8.56 8.53 8.26
CA LEU A 275 -8.99 9.25 9.45
C LEU A 275 -10.29 8.67 10.03
N LEU A 276 -11.24 8.24 9.18
CA LEU A 276 -12.44 7.54 9.63
C LEU A 276 -12.09 6.21 10.31
N ASP A 277 -11.21 5.42 9.72
CA ASP A 277 -10.77 4.16 10.31
C ASP A 277 -10.03 4.39 11.64
N LEU A 278 -9.13 5.36 11.71
CA LEU A 278 -8.44 5.74 12.94
C LEU A 278 -9.43 6.15 14.04
N TRP A 279 -10.43 6.97 13.69
CA TRP A 279 -11.47 7.41 14.60
C TRP A 279 -12.32 6.23 15.12
N GLU A 280 -12.74 5.31 14.24
CA GLU A 280 -13.48 4.10 14.63
C GLU A 280 -12.66 3.17 15.52
N ARG A 281 -11.37 2.99 15.23
CA ARG A 281 -10.45 2.20 16.07
C ARG A 281 -10.34 2.78 17.48
N ARG A 282 -10.10 4.10 17.60
CA ARG A 282 -10.01 4.76 18.93
C ARG A 282 -11.33 4.75 19.67
N LYS A 283 -12.45 4.94 18.96
CA LYS A 283 -13.79 4.81 19.52
C LYS A 283 -14.04 3.43 20.13
N LYS A 284 -13.74 2.35 19.39
CA LYS A 284 -13.83 0.97 19.90
C LYS A 284 -12.95 0.76 21.12
N LYS A 285 -11.78 1.38 21.16
CA LYS A 285 -10.85 1.29 22.29
C LYS A 285 -11.37 1.98 23.55
N VAL A 286 -11.83 3.22 23.44
CA VAL A 286 -12.46 3.95 24.56
C VAL A 286 -13.67 3.17 25.10
N ARG A 287 -14.48 2.59 24.20
CA ARG A 287 -15.61 1.73 24.59
C ARG A 287 -15.14 0.53 25.41
N LYS A 288 -14.15 -0.20 24.91
CA LYS A 288 -13.55 -1.35 25.60
C LYS A 288 -13.05 -1.02 27.00
N GLU A 289 -12.56 0.20 27.20
CA GLU A 289 -12.00 0.71 28.45
C GLU A 289 -13.07 1.22 29.42
N SER A 290 -14.28 1.42 28.92
CA SER A 290 -15.48 1.68 29.74
C SER A 290 -16.07 0.41 30.36
N ILE A 291 -15.41 -0.74 30.19
CA ILE A 291 -15.78 -2.03 30.80
C ILE A 291 -15.07 -2.17 32.15
N PHE A 292 -15.80 -2.59 33.17
CA PHE A 292 -15.34 -2.61 34.55
C PHE A 292 -14.02 -3.35 34.77
N ASP A 293 -13.83 -4.53 34.16
CA ASP A 293 -12.59 -5.30 34.27
C ASP A 293 -11.36 -4.53 33.76
N ARG A 294 -11.48 -3.88 32.60
CA ARG A 294 -10.39 -3.07 32.03
C ARG A 294 -10.16 -1.79 32.84
N PHE A 295 -11.25 -1.12 33.22
CA PHE A 295 -11.18 0.08 34.05
C PHE A 295 -10.48 -0.20 35.39
N LEU A 296 -10.79 -1.33 36.03
CA LEU A 296 -10.16 -1.74 37.30
C LEU A 296 -8.67 -2.03 37.14
N LYS A 297 -8.24 -2.61 36.01
CA LYS A 297 -6.81 -2.85 35.72
C LYS A 297 -6.01 -1.55 35.65
N HIS A 298 -6.57 -0.49 35.05
CA HIS A 298 -5.93 0.83 34.99
C HIS A 298 -6.10 1.63 36.30
N HIS A 299 -7.13 1.32 37.08
CA HIS A 299 -7.46 2.02 38.32
C HIS A 299 -7.61 1.06 39.51
N PRO A 300 -6.52 0.42 39.99
CA PRO A 300 -6.59 -0.58 41.06
C PRO A 300 -7.00 0.01 42.42
N GLY A 301 -6.87 1.32 42.61
CA GLY A 301 -7.29 2.05 43.82
C GLY A 301 -8.78 2.44 43.85
N LEU A 302 -9.63 1.68 43.18
CA LEU A 302 -11.07 1.93 43.13
C LEU A 302 -11.72 1.56 44.48
N GLU A 303 -12.38 2.50 45.13
CA GLU A 303 -12.96 2.30 46.47
C GLU A 303 -14.47 2.55 46.50
N HIS A 304 -15.20 1.83 47.35
CA HIS A 304 -16.62 2.07 47.60
C HIS A 304 -16.81 2.91 48.87
N GLN A 305 -17.08 4.21 48.71
CA GLN A 305 -17.24 5.15 49.85
C GLN A 305 -18.65 5.78 49.97
N GLY A 306 -19.55 5.55 49.01
CA GLY A 306 -20.87 6.19 48.98
C GLY A 306 -20.81 7.69 48.63
N GLY A 307 -19.88 8.07 47.77
CA GLY A 307 -19.58 9.46 47.42
C GLY A 307 -18.17 9.62 46.84
N VAL A 308 -17.69 10.86 46.75
CA VAL A 308 -16.40 11.18 46.11
C VAL A 308 -15.62 12.24 46.93
N PRO A 309 -14.30 12.10 47.08
CA PRO A 309 -13.48 13.17 47.63
C PRO A 309 -13.47 14.39 46.71
N ARG A 310 -13.20 15.59 47.26
CA ARG A 310 -12.96 16.79 46.43
C ARG A 310 -11.80 16.52 45.46
N GLY A 311 -12.00 16.86 44.19
CA GLY A 311 -11.05 16.62 43.10
C GLY A 311 -10.99 15.17 42.59
N GLY A 312 -11.87 14.30 43.08
CA GLY A 312 -11.91 12.89 42.68
C GLY A 312 -12.83 12.60 41.50
N THR A 313 -12.93 11.31 41.18
CA THR A 313 -13.89 10.77 40.20
C THR A 313 -14.90 9.89 40.91
N PHE A 314 -16.17 10.16 40.67
CA PHE A 314 -17.29 9.32 41.03
C PHE A 314 -17.61 8.37 39.88
N VAL A 315 -17.56 7.08 40.13
CA VAL A 315 -17.70 6.02 39.14
C VAL A 315 -19.03 5.30 39.36
N LEU A 316 -19.93 5.40 38.39
CA LEU A 316 -21.23 4.73 38.36
C LEU A 316 -21.08 3.41 37.62
N VAL A 317 -21.34 2.29 38.28
CA VAL A 317 -21.35 0.97 37.64
C VAL A 317 -22.77 0.58 37.29
N TYR A 318 -23.01 0.23 36.03
CA TYR A 318 -24.33 -0.09 35.50
C TYR A 318 -24.35 -1.41 34.71
N ASP A 319 -25.54 -2.02 34.63
CA ASP A 319 -25.78 -3.21 33.78
C ASP A 319 -26.25 -2.80 32.37
N ALA A 320 -25.75 -3.52 31.37
CA ALA A 320 -26.06 -3.37 29.95
C ALA A 320 -27.56 -3.54 29.64
N SER A 321 -28.24 -4.46 30.33
CA SER A 321 -29.63 -4.85 30.04
C SER A 321 -30.63 -3.75 30.47
N GLY A 322 -30.44 -3.19 31.66
CA GLY A 322 -31.31 -2.17 32.23
C GLY A 322 -30.83 -0.73 32.06
N SER A 323 -29.54 -0.51 31.73
CA SER A 323 -28.87 0.78 31.85
C SER A 323 -29.11 1.44 33.22
N ARG A 324 -29.21 0.62 34.28
CA ARG A 324 -29.49 1.05 35.65
C ARG A 324 -28.22 1.00 36.48
N VAL A 325 -28.06 1.99 37.35
CA VAL A 325 -26.92 2.00 38.27
C VAL A 325 -27.08 0.90 39.31
N LEU A 326 -26.09 0.03 39.40
CA LEU A 326 -26.02 -1.09 40.34
C LEU A 326 -25.16 -0.76 41.55
N ALA A 327 -24.02 -0.11 41.31
CA ALA A 327 -23.04 0.19 42.33
C ALA A 327 -22.33 1.52 42.03
N ASP A 328 -21.67 2.05 43.05
CA ASP A 328 -20.90 3.27 43.00
C ASP A 328 -19.51 3.07 43.57
N PHE A 329 -18.52 3.68 42.94
CA PHE A 329 -17.15 3.69 43.40
C PHE A 329 -16.57 5.11 43.28
N CYS A 330 -15.40 5.32 43.86
CA CYS A 330 -14.67 6.56 43.74
C CYS A 330 -13.17 6.35 43.56
N LEU A 331 -12.56 7.31 42.89
CA LEU A 331 -11.12 7.49 42.79
C LEU A 331 -10.74 8.84 43.41
N PRO A 332 -9.58 8.93 44.09
CA PRO A 332 -9.12 10.17 44.69
C PRO A 332 -8.60 11.20 43.68
N TYR A 333 -8.49 10.83 42.39
CA TYR A 333 -8.02 11.67 41.30
C TYR A 333 -9.06 11.73 40.17
N PHE A 334 -8.90 12.71 39.28
CA PHE A 334 -9.62 12.77 38.01
C PHE A 334 -9.14 11.63 37.11
N SER A 335 -9.99 10.64 36.85
CA SER A 335 -9.68 9.61 35.86
C SER A 335 -9.55 10.30 34.52
N TYR A 336 -8.40 10.15 33.90
CA TYR A 336 -8.17 10.58 32.53
C TYR A 336 -7.82 9.33 31.75
N PHE A 337 -8.65 9.03 30.77
CA PHE A 337 -8.32 8.04 29.80
C PHE A 337 -7.55 8.74 28.69
N ASP A 338 -6.24 8.54 28.64
CA ASP A 338 -5.43 9.03 27.54
C ASP A 338 -5.49 8.02 26.39
N PRO A 339 -6.14 8.36 25.26
CA PRO A 339 -6.21 7.45 24.11
C PRO A 339 -4.82 7.20 23.49
N SER A 340 -3.81 8.04 23.77
CA SER A 340 -2.45 7.94 23.25
C SER A 340 -1.56 6.98 24.05
N ILE A 341 -1.77 6.83 25.36
CA ILE A 341 -1.05 5.83 26.20
C ILE A 341 -1.30 4.41 25.71
N LEU A 342 -2.42 4.24 25.02
CA LEU A 342 -2.84 2.99 24.46
C LEU A 342 -2.37 2.79 23.03
N GLU A 343 -1.62 3.67 22.38
CA GLU A 343 -1.03 3.31 21.08
C GLU A 343 -0.49 1.88 21.17
N PRO A 344 -1.02 0.93 20.37
CA PRO A 344 -0.43 -0.39 20.36
C PRO A 344 1.05 -0.18 20.06
N GLU A 345 1.94 -0.98 20.66
CA GLU A 345 3.23 -1.27 20.01
C GLU A 345 2.94 -1.32 18.52
N GLU A 346 3.60 -0.47 17.72
CA GLU A 346 3.37 -0.38 16.28
C GLU A 346 3.03 -1.79 15.81
N GLU A 347 1.74 -2.06 15.49
CA GLU A 347 1.43 -3.24 14.72
C GLU A 347 2.23 -2.95 13.48
N THR A 348 3.45 -3.52 13.39
CA THR A 348 4.43 -3.28 12.34
C THR A 348 3.60 -3.28 11.09
N ALA A 349 3.36 -2.08 10.54
CA ALA A 349 2.28 -1.90 9.58
C ALA A 349 2.45 -3.03 8.59
N PRO A 350 1.44 -3.94 8.42
CA PRO A 350 1.64 -5.18 7.70
C PRO A 350 2.36 -4.78 6.44
N GLU A 351 3.60 -5.27 6.33
CA GLU A 351 4.60 -4.74 5.41
C GLU A 351 3.85 -4.49 4.13
N LEU A 352 3.69 -3.21 3.75
CA LEU A 352 2.79 -2.88 2.66
C LEU A 352 3.36 -3.72 1.52
N ASP A 353 2.65 -4.76 1.10
CA ASP A 353 2.88 -5.42 -0.16
C ASP A 353 2.53 -4.31 -1.15
N LEU A 354 3.48 -3.38 -1.32
CA LEU A 354 3.52 -2.46 -2.42
C LEU A 354 3.30 -3.42 -3.57
N PRO A 355 2.17 -3.30 -4.29
CA PRO A 355 1.97 -4.16 -5.44
C PRO A 355 3.26 -4.03 -6.20
N ILE A 356 3.99 -5.14 -6.37
CA ILE A 356 5.27 -5.10 -7.05
C ILE A 356 4.95 -4.37 -8.33
N PHE A 357 5.44 -3.13 -8.43
CA PHE A 357 5.25 -2.36 -9.63
C PHE A 357 6.24 -3.02 -10.56
N LYS A 358 5.85 -4.18 -11.10
CA LYS A 358 6.24 -4.56 -12.43
C LYS A 358 5.78 -3.34 -13.19
N PRO A 359 6.70 -2.44 -13.59
CA PRO A 359 6.26 -1.39 -14.46
C PRO A 359 5.53 -2.13 -15.58
N PRO A 360 4.43 -1.57 -16.10
CA PRO A 360 3.98 -2.02 -17.39
C PRO A 360 5.09 -1.55 -18.35
N VAL A 361 6.24 -2.23 -18.32
CA VAL A 361 7.08 -2.44 -19.46
C VAL A 361 6.27 -3.42 -20.28
N TRP A 362 5.18 -2.91 -20.87
CA TRP A 362 5.05 -3.12 -22.29
C TRP A 362 6.39 -2.58 -22.80
N TRP A 363 7.31 -3.50 -23.09
CA TRP A 363 8.20 -3.28 -24.22
C TRP A 363 7.26 -2.72 -25.27
N ILE A 364 7.49 -1.46 -25.62
CA ILE A 364 6.72 -0.87 -26.67
C ILE A 364 7.09 -1.69 -27.90
N ASP A 365 6.31 -2.72 -28.17
CA ASP A 365 6.27 -3.40 -29.45
C ASP A 365 5.72 -2.37 -30.41
N LYS A 366 6.62 -1.52 -30.90
CA LYS A 366 6.42 -0.39 -31.80
C LYS A 366 5.41 0.64 -31.28
N ILE A 367 5.91 1.87 -31.09
CA ILE A 367 5.01 3.02 -31.15
C ILE A 367 4.48 2.99 -32.58
N ASP A 368 3.21 2.62 -32.77
CA ASP A 368 2.47 2.98 -33.98
C ASP A 368 2.34 4.50 -33.98
N MET A 369 3.44 5.17 -34.32
CA MET A 369 3.38 6.52 -34.85
C MET A 369 2.48 6.42 -36.07
N PRO A 370 1.38 7.18 -36.16
CA PRO A 370 0.66 7.30 -37.41
C PRO A 370 1.60 8.05 -38.35
N ILE A 371 2.45 7.29 -39.04
CA ILE A 371 3.24 7.79 -40.15
C ILE A 371 2.18 8.12 -41.19
N PHE A 372 1.97 9.42 -41.39
CA PHE A 372 1.29 9.94 -42.57
C PHE A 372 1.89 9.23 -43.78
N THR A 373 1.07 8.44 -44.46
CA THR A 373 1.44 7.74 -45.68
C THR A 373 1.81 8.77 -46.73
N ILE A 374 3.11 9.04 -46.87
CA ILE A 374 3.64 9.57 -48.11
C ILE A 374 3.60 8.41 -49.08
N GLN A 375 2.86 8.62 -50.17
CA GLN A 375 2.68 7.65 -51.24
C GLN A 375 4.03 7.20 -51.80
N GLY A 376 4.19 5.88 -51.88
CA GLY A 376 5.22 5.23 -52.70
C GLY A 376 6.49 4.85 -51.94
N ILE A 377 6.91 3.60 -52.18
CA ILE A 377 8.24 3.01 -51.97
C ILE A 377 8.37 2.03 -50.77
N GLN A 378 8.41 0.74 -51.13
CA GLN A 378 9.18 -0.39 -50.56
C GLN A 378 9.19 -0.71 -49.04
N LEU A 379 8.20 -0.28 -48.25
CA LEU A 379 8.19 -0.64 -46.81
C LEU A 379 8.10 -2.16 -46.52
N LYS A 380 7.48 -2.94 -47.41
CA LYS A 380 7.24 -4.37 -47.19
C LYS A 380 8.53 -5.21 -47.29
N ASP A 381 9.40 -4.85 -48.23
CA ASP A 381 10.67 -5.55 -48.44
C ASP A 381 11.66 -5.21 -47.32
N THR A 382 11.67 -3.96 -46.85
CA THR A 382 12.45 -3.56 -45.67
C THR A 382 11.96 -4.20 -44.37
N LEU A 383 10.65 -4.43 -44.23
CA LEU A 383 10.08 -5.12 -43.07
C LEU A 383 10.49 -6.60 -43.04
N ASN A 384 10.44 -7.28 -44.18
CA ASN A 384 10.89 -8.67 -44.29
C ASN A 384 12.40 -8.80 -44.03
N LEU A 385 13.20 -7.83 -44.49
CA LEU A 385 14.64 -7.82 -44.26
C LEU A 385 14.99 -7.62 -42.76
N VAL A 386 14.25 -6.74 -42.07
CA VAL A 386 14.39 -6.54 -40.62
C VAL A 386 13.98 -7.80 -39.85
N ASP A 387 12.91 -8.48 -40.26
CA ASP A 387 12.48 -9.73 -39.65
C ASP A 387 13.54 -10.82 -39.82
N THR A 388 14.12 -10.94 -41.02
CA THR A 388 15.18 -11.90 -41.34
C THR A 388 16.44 -11.62 -40.50
N LEU A 389 16.85 -10.35 -40.39
CA LEU A 389 17.98 -9.95 -39.54
C LEU A 389 17.74 -10.25 -38.06
N ILE A 390 16.52 -10.01 -37.55
CA ILE A 390 16.17 -10.31 -36.16
C ILE A 390 16.20 -11.82 -35.91
N THR A 391 15.72 -12.64 -36.85
CA THR A 391 15.77 -14.10 -36.73
C THR A 391 17.22 -14.62 -36.72
N THR A 392 18.07 -14.13 -37.64
CA THR A 392 19.49 -14.53 -37.69
C THR A 392 20.23 -14.12 -36.41
N THR A 393 20.01 -12.88 -35.94
CA THR A 393 20.67 -12.38 -34.71
C THR A 393 20.23 -13.16 -33.47
N LYS A 394 18.97 -13.60 -33.42
CA LYS A 394 18.44 -14.43 -32.33
C LYS A 394 19.09 -15.82 -32.31
N GLU A 395 19.26 -16.43 -33.48
CA GLU A 395 19.92 -17.73 -33.62
C GLU A 395 21.40 -17.66 -33.22
N ASP A 396 22.11 -16.60 -33.61
CA ASP A 396 23.51 -16.36 -33.21
C ASP A 396 23.66 -16.22 -31.68
N LEU A 397 22.79 -15.43 -31.04
CA LEU A 397 22.82 -15.26 -29.59
C LEU A 397 22.50 -16.55 -28.83
N GLN A 398 21.59 -17.38 -29.36
CA GLN A 398 21.30 -18.69 -28.78
C GLN A 398 22.49 -19.65 -28.90
N MET A 399 23.24 -19.58 -29.99
CA MET A 399 24.47 -20.35 -30.17
C MET A 399 25.54 -19.92 -29.17
N ASP A 400 25.73 -18.61 -28.97
CA ASP A 400 26.68 -18.06 -27.99
C ASP A 400 26.32 -18.47 -26.55
N ILE A 401 25.03 -18.47 -26.19
CA ILE A 401 24.56 -18.92 -24.88
C ILE A 401 24.81 -20.42 -24.69
N SER A 402 24.53 -21.24 -25.70
CA SER A 402 24.78 -22.68 -25.66
C SER A 402 26.28 -22.99 -25.51
N TYR A 403 27.13 -22.26 -26.25
CA TYR A 403 28.58 -22.34 -26.18
C TYR A 403 29.13 -21.99 -24.79
N GLN A 404 28.70 -20.86 -24.22
CA GLN A 404 29.13 -20.44 -22.89
C GLN A 404 28.65 -21.40 -21.80
N SER A 405 27.42 -21.93 -21.93
CA SER A 405 26.86 -22.91 -20.98
C SER A 405 27.67 -24.21 -20.96
N GLN A 406 28.07 -24.73 -22.13
CA GLN A 406 28.88 -25.94 -22.22
C GLN A 406 30.33 -25.73 -21.77
N ILE A 407 30.92 -24.55 -21.99
CA ILE A 407 32.23 -24.20 -21.39
C ILE A 407 32.14 -24.25 -19.87
N ILE A 408 31.09 -23.66 -19.28
CA ILE A 408 30.87 -23.68 -17.84
C ILE A 408 30.70 -25.13 -17.35
N GLU A 409 29.86 -25.94 -17.99
CA GLU A 409 29.67 -27.36 -17.62
C GLU A 409 30.95 -28.19 -17.72
N SER A 410 31.79 -27.95 -18.73
CA SER A 410 33.09 -28.62 -18.90
C SER A 410 34.10 -28.29 -17.80
N GLN A 411 34.05 -27.06 -17.25
CA GLN A 411 34.91 -26.65 -16.13
C GLN A 411 34.51 -27.30 -14.81
N PHE A 412 33.24 -27.69 -14.65
CA PHE A 412 32.74 -28.28 -13.41
C PHE A 412 32.74 -29.82 -13.39
N THR A 413 32.77 -30.52 -14.54
CA THR A 413 32.55 -31.97 -14.58
C THR A 413 33.72 -32.84 -15.07
N GLY A 414 34.84 -32.26 -15.53
CA GLY A 414 36.04 -33.02 -15.91
C GLY A 414 35.80 -34.07 -17.02
N PHE A 415 34.71 -33.96 -17.77
CA PHE A 415 34.28 -34.92 -18.78
C PHE A 415 34.61 -34.40 -20.19
N ASN A 416 35.01 -35.33 -21.06
CA ASN A 416 35.45 -35.05 -22.43
C ASN A 416 34.27 -34.52 -23.28
N VAL A 417 34.46 -33.35 -23.88
CA VAL A 417 33.44 -32.58 -24.62
C VAL A 417 33.43 -33.06 -26.07
N GLY A 418 32.29 -33.51 -26.61
CA GLY A 418 32.24 -33.89 -28.04
C GLY A 418 30.86 -34.10 -28.65
N SER A 419 29.84 -34.51 -27.89
CA SER A 419 28.63 -35.06 -28.52
C SER A 419 27.48 -34.07 -28.82
N GLY A 420 27.65 -32.77 -28.60
CA GLY A 420 26.52 -31.82 -28.61
C GLY A 420 26.48 -30.78 -29.74
N PHE A 421 27.62 -30.44 -30.35
CA PHE A 421 27.73 -29.25 -31.20
C PHE A 421 27.26 -29.47 -32.64
N TYR A 422 27.45 -30.67 -33.21
CA TYR A 422 27.20 -30.89 -34.65
C TYR A 422 25.72 -31.10 -35.01
N ALA A 423 24.92 -31.68 -34.12
CA ALA A 423 23.53 -32.05 -34.43
C ALA A 423 22.57 -30.84 -34.44
N ALA A 424 22.84 -29.81 -33.64
CA ALA A 424 21.97 -28.63 -33.56
C ALA A 424 22.10 -27.67 -34.76
N ALA A 425 23.19 -27.77 -35.52
CA ALA A 425 23.45 -26.90 -36.67
C ALA A 425 22.80 -27.39 -37.98
N GLN A 426 22.28 -28.62 -38.05
CA GLN A 426 21.81 -29.23 -39.31
C GLN A 426 20.29 -29.39 -39.45
N THR A 427 19.49 -29.13 -38.40
CA THR A 427 18.03 -29.35 -38.44
C THR A 427 17.25 -28.07 -38.15
N PRO A 428 16.28 -27.66 -39.01
CA PRO A 428 15.45 -26.47 -38.77
C PRO A 428 14.29 -26.67 -37.78
N ASP A 429 14.06 -27.89 -37.27
CA ASP A 429 12.84 -28.25 -36.55
C ASP A 429 13.15 -28.83 -35.16
N PHE A 430 12.73 -28.14 -34.11
CA PHE A 430 12.95 -28.52 -32.71
C PHE A 430 11.87 -29.51 -32.26
N GLY A 431 12.16 -30.81 -32.40
CA GLY A 431 11.27 -31.87 -31.92
C GLY A 431 11.96 -33.22 -31.66
N SER A 432 12.15 -33.54 -30.38
CA SER A 432 12.57 -34.83 -29.80
C SER A 432 14.04 -35.28 -29.97
N PRO A 433 14.67 -35.79 -28.89
CA PRO A 433 16.02 -36.34 -28.94
C PRO A 433 15.96 -37.78 -29.48
N ALA A 434 16.36 -37.98 -30.74
CA ALA A 434 16.48 -39.32 -31.29
C ALA A 434 17.64 -39.44 -32.30
N VAL A 435 18.60 -40.27 -31.89
CA VAL A 435 19.56 -41.08 -32.70
C VAL A 435 20.82 -40.40 -33.27
N MET A 436 21.91 -40.62 -32.51
CA MET A 436 23.29 -40.96 -32.92
C MET A 436 23.98 -40.26 -34.10
N GLY A 437 25.03 -39.50 -33.74
CA GLY A 437 26.34 -39.47 -34.40
C GLY A 437 27.40 -39.18 -33.33
N LYS A 438 28.27 -40.16 -33.01
CA LYS A 438 29.33 -40.03 -32.00
C LYS A 438 30.59 -39.41 -32.63
N ASP A 439 30.64 -38.09 -32.76
CA ASP A 439 31.85 -37.42 -33.24
C ASP A 439 32.59 -36.80 -32.04
N ASN A 440 33.51 -37.57 -31.46
CA ASN A 440 34.33 -37.15 -30.32
C ASN A 440 35.53 -36.30 -30.77
N PHE A 441 35.29 -35.12 -31.34
CA PHE A 441 36.38 -34.18 -31.63
C PHE A 441 37.09 -33.74 -30.35
N ASP A 442 38.41 -33.55 -30.41
CA ASP A 442 39.14 -32.95 -29.30
C ASP A 442 38.72 -31.49 -29.11
N ARG A 443 39.05 -30.89 -27.97
CA ARG A 443 38.67 -29.51 -27.61
C ARG A 443 39.11 -28.51 -28.68
N GLU A 444 40.32 -28.61 -29.20
CA GLU A 444 40.82 -27.70 -30.24
C GLU A 444 40.12 -27.94 -31.59
N GLN A 445 39.90 -29.20 -31.98
CA GLN A 445 39.15 -29.55 -33.19
C GLN A 445 37.71 -29.03 -33.14
N THR A 446 37.06 -29.12 -31.97
CA THR A 446 35.69 -28.63 -31.75
C THR A 446 35.61 -27.11 -31.87
N LEU A 447 36.59 -26.38 -31.30
CA LEU A 447 36.64 -24.92 -31.33
C LEU A 447 36.82 -24.38 -32.75
N VAL A 448 37.79 -24.92 -33.49
CA VAL A 448 38.06 -24.46 -34.85
C VAL A 448 36.88 -24.79 -35.77
N MET A 449 36.23 -25.93 -35.60
CA MET A 449 35.08 -26.30 -36.41
C MET A 449 33.83 -25.43 -36.14
N ALA A 450 33.63 -25.01 -34.89
CA ALA A 450 32.57 -24.06 -34.56
C ALA A 450 32.80 -22.69 -35.22
N GLU A 451 34.06 -22.23 -35.30
CA GLU A 451 34.43 -20.99 -36.00
C GLU A 451 34.17 -21.09 -37.52
N ILE A 452 34.48 -22.25 -38.14
CA ILE A 452 34.19 -22.52 -39.56
C ILE A 452 32.68 -22.44 -39.83
N LEU A 453 31.85 -23.11 -39.03
CA LEU A 453 30.39 -23.10 -39.19
C LEU A 453 29.78 -21.70 -39.04
N ARG A 454 30.36 -20.85 -38.19
CA ARG A 454 29.95 -19.45 -38.03
C ARG A 454 30.27 -18.64 -39.29
N ALA A 455 31.49 -18.76 -39.81
CA ALA A 455 31.91 -18.08 -41.02
C ALA A 455 31.10 -18.52 -42.26
N GLN A 456 30.75 -19.80 -42.38
CA GLN A 456 29.87 -20.31 -43.44
C GLN A 456 28.47 -19.71 -43.40
N ARG A 457 27.88 -19.55 -42.20
CA ARG A 457 26.56 -18.92 -42.06
C ARG A 457 26.59 -17.42 -42.36
N GLU A 458 27.62 -16.72 -41.89
CA GLU A 458 27.82 -15.30 -42.20
C GLU A 458 27.96 -15.10 -43.71
N LYS A 459 28.77 -15.93 -44.38
CA LYS A 459 28.90 -15.98 -45.83
C LYS A 459 27.54 -16.20 -46.51
N GLY A 460 26.80 -17.24 -46.15
CA GLY A 460 25.50 -17.56 -46.75
C GLY A 460 24.46 -16.46 -46.58
N ALA A 461 24.46 -15.76 -45.45
CA ALA A 461 23.58 -14.62 -45.22
C ALA A 461 23.96 -13.39 -46.08
N ILE A 462 25.24 -13.21 -46.40
CA ILE A 462 25.68 -12.17 -47.34
C ILE A 462 25.30 -12.56 -48.77
N GLU A 463 25.51 -13.81 -49.19
CA GLU A 463 25.12 -14.33 -50.51
C GLU A 463 23.62 -14.19 -50.76
N GLU A 464 22.78 -14.58 -49.80
CA GLU A 464 21.32 -14.47 -49.94
C GLU A 464 20.86 -13.01 -50.10
N ARG A 465 21.54 -12.06 -49.45
CA ARG A 465 21.26 -10.62 -49.61
C ARG A 465 21.70 -10.11 -50.99
N MET A 466 22.82 -10.59 -51.50
CA MET A 466 23.31 -10.26 -52.84
C MET A 466 22.38 -10.83 -53.93
N ASP A 467 21.98 -12.10 -53.83
CA ASP A 467 21.10 -12.79 -54.80
C ASP A 467 19.72 -12.15 -54.90
N LYS A 468 19.19 -11.62 -53.78
CA LYS A 468 17.90 -10.91 -53.75
C LYS A 468 17.98 -9.46 -54.25
N GLY A 469 19.15 -8.99 -54.70
CA GLY A 469 19.35 -7.64 -55.22
C GLY A 469 19.29 -6.55 -54.14
N LEU A 470 19.55 -6.90 -52.88
CA LEU A 470 19.45 -6.05 -51.69
C LEU A 470 20.82 -5.70 -51.09
N ALA A 471 21.89 -5.84 -51.87
CA ALA A 471 23.25 -5.56 -51.45
C ALA A 471 23.42 -4.09 -51.01
N VAL A 472 23.99 -3.89 -49.83
CA VAL A 472 24.38 -2.56 -49.31
C VAL A 472 25.81 -2.26 -49.75
N SER A 473 26.18 -0.99 -49.91
CA SER A 473 27.56 -0.60 -50.24
C SER A 473 28.55 -1.22 -49.24
N GLY A 474 29.44 -2.09 -49.72
CA GLY A 474 30.43 -2.81 -48.90
C GLY A 474 30.06 -4.25 -48.56
N ASP A 475 28.88 -4.77 -48.95
CA ASP A 475 28.56 -6.20 -48.77
C ASP A 475 29.45 -7.11 -49.63
N GLU A 476 29.85 -6.68 -50.84
CA GLU A 476 30.84 -7.40 -51.65
C GLU A 476 32.22 -7.47 -50.98
N GLU A 477 32.67 -6.39 -50.34
CA GLU A 477 33.95 -6.36 -49.62
C GLU A 477 33.91 -7.28 -48.38
N LYS A 478 32.80 -7.25 -47.63
CA LYS A 478 32.57 -8.16 -46.49
C LYS A 478 32.43 -9.61 -46.91
N PHE A 479 31.83 -9.87 -48.07
CA PHE A 479 31.76 -11.22 -48.63
C PHE A 479 33.17 -11.75 -48.90
N MET A 480 34.03 -10.95 -49.52
CA MET A 480 35.42 -11.34 -49.79
C MET A 480 36.24 -11.52 -48.50
N ASP A 481 36.09 -10.65 -47.51
CA ASP A 481 36.76 -10.76 -46.20
C ASP A 481 36.32 -12.01 -45.41
N THR A 482 35.01 -12.30 -45.38
CA THR A 482 34.48 -13.50 -44.72
C THR A 482 34.90 -14.79 -45.44
N GLU A 483 35.01 -14.75 -46.77
CA GLU A 483 35.52 -15.86 -47.56
C GLU A 483 37.01 -16.12 -47.34
N GLN A 484 37.82 -15.07 -47.28
CA GLN A 484 39.24 -15.17 -46.92
C GLN A 484 39.40 -15.73 -45.50
N ARG A 485 38.64 -15.22 -44.54
CA ARG A 485 38.64 -15.71 -43.15
C ARG A 485 38.23 -17.17 -43.05
N LEU A 486 37.24 -17.61 -43.83
CA LEU A 486 36.82 -19.02 -43.89
C LEU A 486 37.97 -19.90 -44.41
N ALA A 487 38.70 -19.47 -45.44
CA ALA A 487 39.87 -20.17 -45.94
C ALA A 487 41.00 -20.28 -44.89
N GLU A 488 41.30 -19.19 -44.17
CA GLU A 488 42.29 -19.20 -43.09
C GLU A 488 41.90 -20.15 -41.95
N LEU A 489 40.62 -20.19 -41.58
CA LEU A 489 40.10 -21.12 -40.57
C LEU A 489 40.18 -22.57 -41.02
N ILE A 490 39.94 -22.85 -42.30
CA ILE A 490 40.07 -24.19 -42.90
C ILE A 490 41.54 -24.65 -42.86
N VAL A 491 42.49 -23.76 -43.21
CA VAL A 491 43.93 -24.03 -43.11
C VAL A 491 44.34 -24.29 -41.66
N LYS A 492 43.86 -23.47 -40.73
CA LYS A 492 44.11 -23.69 -39.29
C LYS A 492 43.53 -25.03 -38.83
N ALA A 493 42.33 -25.41 -39.29
CA ALA A 493 41.72 -26.69 -38.97
C ALA A 493 42.54 -27.87 -39.49
N SER A 494 43.04 -27.79 -40.73
CA SER A 494 43.89 -28.86 -41.27
C SER A 494 45.18 -29.04 -40.48
N GLN A 495 45.75 -27.96 -39.94
CA GLN A 495 46.95 -27.99 -39.09
C GLN A 495 46.69 -28.50 -37.66
N THR A 496 45.46 -28.38 -37.17
CA THR A 496 45.06 -28.84 -35.82
C THR A 496 44.88 -30.37 -35.77
N SER A 497 44.77 -31.03 -36.92
CA SER A 497 44.67 -32.48 -37.02
C SER A 497 46.03 -33.14 -36.77
N ARG A 498 46.08 -34.24 -35.99
CA ARG A 498 47.31 -35.03 -35.72
C ARG A 498 47.95 -35.68 -36.95
N VAL A 499 47.35 -35.46 -38.10
CA VAL A 499 47.74 -35.97 -39.42
C VAL A 499 49.05 -35.39 -39.91
N ASN A 500 49.47 -34.21 -39.44
CA ASN A 500 50.74 -33.58 -39.83
C ASN A 500 51.98 -34.19 -39.13
N ASP A 501 51.79 -35.15 -38.21
CA ASP A 501 52.88 -35.84 -37.54
C ASP A 501 53.26 -37.11 -38.32
N ALA A 502 54.43 -37.11 -39.00
CA ALA A 502 54.84 -38.14 -39.96
C ALA A 502 54.88 -39.59 -39.41
N ASN A 503 54.74 -39.76 -38.09
CA ASN A 503 54.77 -41.05 -37.39
C ASN A 503 53.44 -41.45 -36.72
N ALA A 504 52.37 -40.66 -36.83
CA ALA A 504 51.09 -40.93 -36.18
C ALA A 504 50.08 -41.60 -37.13
N THR A 505 49.50 -42.74 -36.75
CA THR A 505 48.37 -43.33 -37.48
C THR A 505 47.08 -42.54 -37.20
N PRO A 506 46.40 -41.99 -38.22
CA PRO A 506 45.19 -41.19 -38.03
C PRO A 506 44.07 -42.00 -37.38
N THR A 507 43.45 -41.47 -36.33
CA THR A 507 42.31 -42.13 -35.68
C THR A 507 41.05 -42.03 -36.55
N ALA A 508 40.02 -42.84 -36.28
CA ALA A 508 38.74 -42.76 -36.99
C ALA A 508 38.11 -41.36 -36.88
N THR A 509 38.33 -40.69 -35.74
CA THR A 509 37.81 -39.36 -35.46
C THR A 509 38.57 -38.26 -36.20
N ASP A 510 39.89 -38.38 -36.35
CA ASP A 510 40.69 -37.48 -37.20
C ASP A 510 40.29 -37.60 -38.68
N LYS A 511 39.94 -38.82 -39.14
CA LYS A 511 39.43 -39.04 -40.50
C LYS A 511 38.07 -38.36 -40.72
N GLN A 512 37.16 -38.42 -39.74
CA GLN A 512 35.87 -37.73 -39.81
C GLN A 512 36.05 -36.21 -39.77
N PHE A 513 36.90 -35.69 -38.86
CA PHE A 513 37.22 -34.27 -38.76
C PHE A 513 37.73 -33.71 -40.10
N MET A 514 38.71 -34.39 -40.71
CA MET A 514 39.25 -33.98 -42.02
C MET A 514 38.22 -34.10 -43.15
N SER A 515 37.24 -35.01 -43.07
CA SER A 515 36.12 -35.03 -44.03
C SER A 515 35.26 -33.78 -43.90
N SER A 516 34.93 -33.36 -42.68
CA SER A 516 34.13 -32.16 -42.44
C SER A 516 34.88 -30.87 -42.83
N VAL A 517 36.19 -30.79 -42.57
CA VAL A 517 37.03 -29.67 -43.01
C VAL A 517 37.09 -29.59 -44.53
N ARG A 518 37.20 -30.75 -45.21
CA ARG A 518 37.16 -30.83 -46.67
C ARG A 518 35.79 -30.41 -47.23
N ASP A 519 34.70 -30.83 -46.60
CA ASP A 519 33.37 -30.47 -47.05
C ASP A 519 33.11 -28.95 -46.89
N ALA A 520 33.63 -28.33 -45.83
CA ALA A 520 33.60 -26.87 -45.67
C ALA A 520 34.42 -26.12 -46.74
N ALA A 521 35.52 -26.70 -47.22
CA ALA A 521 36.30 -26.13 -48.31
C ALA A 521 35.55 -26.10 -49.66
N LEU A 522 34.52 -26.94 -49.85
CA LEU A 522 33.69 -26.91 -51.06
C LEU A 522 32.78 -25.68 -51.11
N ASP A 523 32.50 -25.06 -49.96
CA ASP A 523 31.66 -23.86 -49.89
C ASP A 523 32.41 -22.59 -50.27
N LEU A 524 33.73 -22.63 -50.46
CA LEU A 524 34.50 -21.51 -51.00
C LEU A 524 34.13 -21.31 -52.48
N SER A 525 33.91 -20.07 -52.92
CA SER A 525 33.57 -19.68 -54.29
C SER A 525 34.67 -18.81 -54.93
N GLY A 526 35.40 -18.01 -54.14
CA GLY A 526 36.51 -17.16 -54.57
C GLY A 526 37.77 -17.94 -54.98
N SER A 527 38.40 -17.52 -56.07
CA SER A 527 39.57 -18.20 -56.65
C SER A 527 40.81 -18.17 -55.76
N GLU A 528 41.06 -17.05 -55.06
CA GLU A 528 42.23 -16.90 -54.17
C GLU A 528 42.08 -17.74 -52.89
N ALA A 529 40.89 -17.72 -52.28
CA ALA A 529 40.57 -18.54 -51.11
C ALA A 529 40.67 -20.04 -51.40
N ARG A 530 40.21 -20.49 -52.58
CA ARG A 530 40.37 -21.87 -53.05
C ARG A 530 41.83 -22.24 -53.30
N GLN A 531 42.61 -21.33 -53.87
CA GLN A 531 44.05 -21.56 -54.09
C GLN A 531 44.79 -21.73 -52.77
N MET A 532 44.54 -20.87 -51.78
CA MET A 532 45.16 -20.95 -50.45
C MET A 532 44.91 -22.30 -49.76
N VAL A 533 43.65 -22.74 -49.74
CA VAL A 533 43.27 -24.04 -49.16
C VAL A 533 43.81 -25.22 -50.01
N GLY A 534 43.84 -25.06 -51.33
CA GLY A 534 44.36 -26.06 -52.26
C GLY A 534 45.87 -26.30 -52.14
N GLU A 535 46.66 -25.23 -51.92
CA GLU A 535 48.10 -25.32 -51.66
C GLU A 535 48.36 -26.09 -50.37
N GLU A 536 47.66 -25.76 -49.28
CA GLU A 536 47.82 -26.44 -47.98
C GLU A 536 47.42 -27.92 -48.02
N PHE A 537 46.30 -28.25 -48.67
CA PHE A 537 45.91 -29.65 -48.83
C PHE A 537 46.89 -30.43 -49.72
N SER A 538 47.62 -29.76 -50.62
CA SER A 538 48.65 -30.38 -51.46
C SER A 538 49.95 -30.63 -50.69
N THR A 539 50.35 -29.75 -49.77
CA THR A 539 51.48 -29.97 -48.84
C THR A 539 51.21 -31.17 -47.93
N ILE A 540 50.00 -31.25 -47.36
CA ILE A 540 49.59 -32.39 -46.52
C ILE A 540 49.66 -33.73 -47.30
N GLN A 541 49.37 -33.73 -48.60
CA GLN A 541 49.50 -34.93 -49.45
C GLN A 541 50.95 -35.39 -49.65
N GLN A 542 51.91 -34.45 -49.68
CA GLN A 542 53.34 -34.78 -49.83
C GLN A 542 53.95 -35.32 -48.53
N ASP A 543 53.50 -34.81 -47.37
CA ASP A 543 54.07 -35.15 -46.06
C ASP A 543 53.51 -36.45 -45.45
N THR A 544 52.27 -36.85 -45.77
CA THR A 544 51.56 -37.92 -45.04
C THR A 544 51.75 -39.36 -45.57
N GLY A 545 52.41 -39.57 -46.72
CA GLY A 545 52.90 -40.87 -47.22
C GLY A 545 51.92 -42.06 -47.34
N THR A 546 50.66 -41.93 -46.92
CA THR A 546 49.69 -43.03 -46.81
C THR A 546 48.64 -42.96 -47.92
N SER A 547 48.40 -44.08 -48.61
CA SER A 547 47.55 -44.12 -49.82
C SER A 547 46.05 -43.89 -49.53
N GLU A 548 45.56 -44.19 -48.32
CA GLU A 548 44.15 -44.06 -47.94
C GLU A 548 43.73 -42.59 -47.78
N MET A 549 44.56 -41.76 -47.17
CA MET A 549 44.24 -40.34 -46.93
C MET A 549 44.32 -39.52 -48.22
N ASN A 550 45.29 -39.86 -49.08
CA ASN A 550 45.35 -39.40 -50.46
C ASN A 550 44.06 -39.76 -51.25
N THR A 551 43.44 -40.89 -50.96
CA THR A 551 42.18 -41.32 -51.62
C THR A 551 40.96 -40.55 -51.09
N MET A 552 40.90 -40.24 -49.78
CA MET A 552 39.85 -39.39 -49.18
C MET A 552 39.90 -37.93 -49.66
N MET A 553 41.10 -37.41 -49.93
CA MET A 553 41.30 -36.05 -50.45
C MET A 553 41.04 -35.99 -51.95
N LYS A 554 41.43 -37.02 -52.73
CA LYS A 554 41.28 -37.06 -54.21
C LYS A 554 39.84 -37.07 -54.73
N GLY A 555 38.87 -37.59 -53.97
CA GLY A 555 37.53 -37.87 -54.48
C GLY A 555 36.75 -36.66 -55.03
N LYS A 556 37.10 -35.43 -54.61
CA LYS A 556 36.50 -34.19 -55.12
C LYS A 556 37.47 -33.00 -55.30
N LEU A 557 38.76 -33.10 -54.92
CA LEU A 557 39.78 -32.06 -55.25
C LEU A 557 39.98 -31.88 -56.77
N GLY A 558 39.62 -32.87 -57.58
CA GLY A 558 39.53 -32.72 -59.04
C GLY A 558 38.47 -31.72 -59.52
N GLN A 559 37.52 -31.30 -58.67
CA GLN A 559 36.57 -30.23 -58.96
C GLN A 559 37.05 -28.84 -58.51
N ILE A 560 37.93 -28.76 -57.50
CA ILE A 560 38.51 -27.49 -57.03
C ILE A 560 39.71 -27.08 -57.89
N SER A 561 40.47 -28.04 -58.44
CA SER A 561 41.54 -27.78 -59.42
C SER A 561 41.07 -27.80 -60.89
N GLY A 562 39.87 -28.34 -61.16
CA GLY A 562 39.30 -28.47 -62.51
C GLY A 562 38.37 -27.32 -62.94
N ALA A 563 38.23 -26.28 -62.11
CA ALA A 563 37.54 -25.04 -62.45
C ALA A 563 38.56 -23.90 -62.58
N PHE A 564 39.43 -24.03 -63.58
CA PHE A 564 40.17 -22.95 -64.23
C PHE A 564 39.78 -22.92 -65.71
#